data_AF-A0A1N6CW47-F1
#
_entry.id   AF-A0A1N6CW47-F1
#
_cell.length_a   1.000
_cell.length_b   1.000
_cell.length_c   1.000
_cell.angle_alpha   90.00
_cell.angle_beta   90.00
_cell.angle_gamma   90.00
#
_symmetry.space_group_name_H-M   'P 1'
#
loop_
_entity.id
_entity.type
_entity.pdbx_description
1 polymer ?
#
loop_
_entity_poly.entity_id
_entity_poly.type
_entity_poly.pdbx_seq_one_letter_code
_entity_poly.pdbx_strand_id
1 'polypeptide(L)'
;MGDLIIMTKRNDKEAASLARFARMLISDRRKREELFPPLLFSDPAWDMLLDLFAAEAEGKKISITSLSIASAAPQSTAQRWIDTLVEKKLIRREPDPVDKRRIYVRLSNSGYQNMRDYLGELTQQWHGYAAQSPGQNS
;
A
#
# COMPACT_ATOMS: atom_id res chain seq x y z
N MET A 1 17.56 -27.77 -6.49
CA MET A 1 16.95 -27.26 -5.23
C MET A 1 17.55 -25.94 -4.72
N GLY A 2 18.78 -25.56 -5.09
CA GLY A 2 19.39 -24.28 -4.67
C GLY A 2 18.77 -23.02 -5.28
N ASP A 3 18.32 -23.09 -6.54
CA ASP A 3 17.80 -21.92 -7.26
C ASP A 3 16.43 -21.42 -6.77
N LEU A 4 15.55 -22.34 -6.33
CA LEU A 4 14.22 -22.00 -5.83
C LEU A 4 14.29 -21.20 -4.51
N ILE A 5 15.22 -21.54 -3.61
CA ILE A 5 15.42 -20.86 -2.32
C ILE A 5 16.00 -19.44 -2.52
N ILE A 6 16.89 -19.26 -3.50
CA ILE A 6 17.46 -17.96 -3.84
C ILE A 6 16.40 -17.05 -4.48
N MET A 7 15.54 -17.57 -5.36
CA MET A 7 14.44 -16.83 -5.97
C MET A 7 13.39 -16.38 -4.94
N THR A 8 13.01 -17.24 -3.98
CA THR A 8 12.07 -16.86 -2.91
C THR A 8 12.65 -15.77 -2.00
N LYS A 9 13.90 -15.92 -1.53
CA LYS A 9 14.55 -14.90 -0.66
C LYS A 9 14.74 -13.54 -1.35
N ARG A 10 14.95 -13.53 -2.67
CA ARG A 10 15.08 -12.29 -3.45
C ARG A 10 13.75 -11.55 -3.51
N ASN A 11 12.65 -12.27 -3.70
CA ASN A 11 11.29 -11.73 -3.73
C ASN A 11 10.88 -11.13 -2.37
N ASP A 12 11.28 -11.76 -1.26
CA ASP A 12 10.97 -11.26 0.09
C ASP A 12 11.67 -9.92 0.40
N LYS A 13 12.94 -9.77 0.02
CA LYS A 13 13.69 -8.52 0.22
C LYS A 13 13.14 -7.37 -0.61
N GLU A 14 12.76 -7.65 -1.86
CA GLU A 14 12.15 -6.68 -2.76
C GLU A 14 10.80 -6.21 -2.21
N ALA A 15 9.90 -7.15 -1.88
CA ALA A 15 8.60 -6.84 -1.28
C ALA A 15 8.74 -6.01 0.00
N ALA A 16 9.69 -6.37 0.89
CA ALA A 16 9.97 -5.59 2.08
C ALA A 16 10.47 -4.16 1.79
N SER A 17 11.26 -3.98 0.71
CA SER A 17 11.71 -2.65 0.29
C SER A 17 10.55 -1.79 -0.25
N LEU A 18 9.72 -2.37 -1.10
CA LEU A 18 8.54 -1.71 -1.63
C LEU A 18 7.53 -1.38 -0.53
N ALA A 19 7.37 -2.25 0.47
CA ALA A 19 6.54 -2.00 1.64
C ALA A 19 7.04 -0.79 2.46
N ARG A 20 8.35 -0.70 2.72
CA ARG A 20 8.93 0.48 3.37
C ARG A 20 8.67 1.75 2.56
N PHE A 21 8.78 1.68 1.24
CA PHE A 21 8.49 2.81 0.36
C PHE A 21 7.00 3.20 0.40
N ALA A 22 6.09 2.23 0.38
CA ALA A 22 4.66 2.49 0.55
C ALA A 22 4.34 3.17 1.89
N ARG A 23 4.98 2.73 2.99
CA ARG A 23 4.87 3.38 4.31
C ARG A 23 5.40 4.82 4.28
N MET A 24 6.50 5.07 3.56
CA MET A 24 7.05 6.41 3.38
C MET A 24 6.06 7.33 2.64
N LEU A 25 5.41 6.85 1.57
CA LEU A 25 4.38 7.62 0.84
C LEU A 25 3.17 7.96 1.73
N ILE A 26 2.72 7.02 2.57
CA ILE A 26 1.67 7.28 3.57
C ILE A 26 2.13 8.36 4.56
N SER A 27 3.37 8.27 5.04
CA SER A 27 3.92 9.25 5.98
C SER A 27 4.05 10.65 5.37
N ASP A 28 4.49 10.75 4.11
CA ASP A 28 4.55 12.02 3.37
C ASP A 28 3.18 12.68 3.25
N ARG A 29 2.16 11.90 2.87
CA ARG A 29 0.78 12.38 2.80
C ARG A 29 0.30 12.91 4.16
N ARG A 30 0.52 12.16 5.25
CA ARG A 30 0.17 12.62 6.60
C ARG A 30 0.90 13.89 6.97
N LYS A 31 2.16 14.04 6.54
CA LYS A 31 2.92 15.26 6.76
C LYS A 31 2.30 16.48 6.05
N ARG A 32 1.73 16.28 4.87
CA ARG A 32 0.94 17.32 4.18
C ARG A 32 -0.30 17.72 5.00
N GLU A 33 -1.01 16.78 5.61
CA GLU A 33 -2.17 17.10 6.47
C GLU A 33 -1.80 17.85 7.76
N GLU A 34 -0.58 17.68 8.28
CA GLU A 34 -0.10 18.45 9.45
C GLU A 34 0.24 19.90 9.12
N LEU A 35 0.74 20.15 7.90
CA LEU A 35 1.28 21.44 7.50
C LEU A 35 0.26 22.32 6.76
N PHE A 36 -0.78 21.73 6.22
CA PHE A 36 -1.80 22.40 5.40
C PHE A 36 -3.20 22.16 5.97
N PRO A 37 -4.21 22.96 5.57
CA PRO A 37 -5.58 22.74 6.02
C PRO A 37 -6.04 21.28 5.81
N PRO A 38 -6.77 20.69 6.77
CA PRO A 38 -7.27 19.32 6.66
C PRO A 38 -8.13 19.09 5.41
N LEU A 39 -8.22 17.84 4.96
CA LEU A 39 -9.07 17.37 3.85
C LEU A 39 -8.68 17.84 2.44
N LEU A 40 -7.53 18.50 2.27
CA LEU A 40 -7.07 18.92 0.94
C LEU A 40 -6.41 17.80 0.12
N PHE A 41 -5.83 16.79 0.76
CA PHE A 41 -4.88 15.87 0.11
C PHE A 41 -5.25 14.38 0.21
N SER A 42 -6.55 14.05 0.35
CA SER A 42 -6.98 12.65 0.45
C SER A 42 -7.19 11.99 -0.90
N ASP A 43 -6.57 10.84 -1.11
CA ASP A 43 -6.95 9.85 -2.11
C ASP A 43 -7.28 8.52 -1.40
N PRO A 44 -8.53 8.35 -0.94
CA PRO A 44 -8.88 7.25 -0.04
C PRO A 44 -8.63 5.87 -0.64
N ALA A 45 -8.81 5.72 -1.96
CA ALA A 45 -8.56 4.46 -2.64
C ALA A 45 -7.07 4.13 -2.67
N TRP A 46 -6.25 5.14 -3.01
CA TRP A 46 -4.80 5.00 -3.03
C TRP A 46 -4.22 4.70 -1.65
N ASP A 47 -4.69 5.40 -0.62
CA ASP A 47 -4.26 5.21 0.76
C ASP A 47 -4.54 3.78 1.26
N MET A 48 -5.71 3.24 0.91
CA MET A 48 -6.08 1.85 1.22
C MET A 48 -5.16 0.85 0.51
N LEU A 49 -4.85 1.05 -0.77
CA LEU A 49 -4.00 0.14 -1.53
C LEU A 49 -2.56 0.13 -0.98
N LEU A 50 -2.01 1.29 -0.62
CA LEU A 50 -0.70 1.40 0.02
C LEU A 50 -0.66 0.70 1.38
N ASP A 51 -1.68 0.91 2.22
CA ASP A 51 -1.74 0.29 3.55
C ASP A 51 -1.86 -1.24 3.46
N LEU A 52 -2.71 -1.74 2.56
CA LEU A 52 -2.87 -3.18 2.32
C LEU A 52 -1.58 -3.81 1.76
N PHE A 53 -0.92 -3.16 0.80
CA PHE A 53 0.34 -3.66 0.25
C PHE A 53 1.42 -3.80 1.33
N ALA A 54 1.61 -2.75 2.12
CA ALA A 54 2.60 -2.77 3.18
C ALA A 54 2.25 -3.79 4.28
N ALA A 55 0.97 -3.89 4.67
CA ALA A 55 0.53 -4.88 5.64
C ALA A 55 0.73 -6.32 5.16
N GLU A 56 0.43 -6.61 3.90
CA GLU A 56 0.59 -7.95 3.32
C GLU A 56 2.05 -8.38 3.27
N ALA A 57 2.96 -7.49 2.86
CA ALA A 57 4.41 -7.72 2.90
C ALA A 57 4.96 -7.88 4.33
N GLU A 58 4.30 -7.27 5.33
CA GLU A 58 4.62 -7.42 6.76
C GLU A 58 3.94 -8.65 7.40
N GLY A 59 3.16 -9.44 6.64
CA GLY A 59 2.42 -10.59 7.14
C GLY A 59 1.23 -10.25 8.06
N LYS A 60 0.75 -8.99 8.01
CA LYS A 60 -0.35 -8.49 8.83
C LYS A 60 -1.68 -8.59 8.09
N LYS A 61 -2.76 -8.86 8.83
CA LYS A 61 -4.14 -8.80 8.33
C LYS A 61 -4.76 -7.44 8.68
N ILE A 62 -5.49 -6.84 7.75
CA ILE A 62 -6.17 -5.55 7.95
C ILE A 62 -7.68 -5.79 8.03
N SER A 63 -8.33 -5.25 9.07
CA SER A 63 -9.79 -5.28 9.19
C SER A 63 -10.44 -4.19 8.36
N ILE A 64 -11.73 -4.31 8.02
CA ILE A 64 -12.49 -3.22 7.38
C ILE A 64 -12.39 -1.90 8.19
N THR A 65 -12.49 -1.98 9.52
CA THR A 65 -12.39 -0.79 10.38
C THR A 65 -11.01 -0.14 10.29
N SER A 66 -9.93 -0.93 10.37
CA SER A 66 -8.56 -0.42 10.21
C SER A 66 -8.34 0.19 8.83
N LEU A 67 -8.84 -0.46 7.78
CA LEU A 67 -8.74 0.06 6.40
C LEU A 67 -9.50 1.37 6.22
N SER A 68 -10.67 1.50 6.87
CA SER A 68 -11.45 2.74 6.85
C SER A 68 -10.69 3.90 7.49
N ILE A 69 -9.95 3.64 8.58
CA ILE A 69 -9.06 4.64 9.19
C ILE A 69 -7.92 5.00 8.24
N ALA A 70 -7.30 4.01 7.60
CA ALA A 70 -6.19 4.23 6.65
C ALA A 70 -6.60 5.12 5.47
N SER A 71 -7.86 5.04 5.04
CA SER A 71 -8.41 5.86 3.96
C SER A 71 -8.42 7.37 4.24
N ALA A 72 -8.35 7.76 5.51
CA ALA A 72 -8.46 9.15 5.97
C ALA A 72 -9.67 9.90 5.38
N ALA A 73 -10.76 9.17 5.13
CA ALA A 73 -12.05 9.69 4.69
C ALA A 73 -13.14 9.40 5.73
N PRO A 74 -14.28 10.12 5.67
CA PRO A 74 -15.46 9.75 6.46
C PRO A 74 -15.88 8.29 6.23
N GLN A 75 -16.42 7.65 7.26
CA GLN A 75 -16.72 6.21 7.25
C GLN A 75 -17.58 5.75 6.06
N SER A 76 -18.61 6.50 5.70
CA SER A 76 -19.47 6.18 4.54
C SER A 76 -18.72 6.27 3.21
N THR A 77 -17.83 7.24 3.07
CA THR A 77 -16.94 7.40 1.92
C THR A 77 -15.93 6.26 1.84
N ALA A 78 -15.32 5.89 2.97
CA ALA A 78 -14.41 4.75 3.04
C ALA A 78 -15.11 3.46 2.61
N GLN A 79 -16.31 3.19 3.13
CA GLN A 79 -17.07 2.00 2.76
C GLN A 79 -17.35 1.94 1.25
N ARG A 80 -17.78 3.06 0.65
CA ARG A 80 -18.00 3.17 -0.81
C ARG A 80 -16.75 2.84 -1.62
N TRP A 81 -15.57 3.29 -1.16
CA TRP A 81 -14.31 2.97 -1.81
C TRP A 81 -13.90 1.51 -1.65
N ILE A 82 -14.11 0.91 -0.47
CA ILE A 82 -13.90 -0.53 -0.28
C ILE A 82 -14.78 -1.33 -1.26
N ASP A 83 -16.06 -0.97 -1.37
CA ASP A 83 -16.97 -1.62 -2.33
C ASP A 83 -16.51 -1.44 -3.78
N THR A 84 -16.10 -0.23 -4.15
CA THR A 84 -15.57 0.07 -5.48
C THR A 84 -14.31 -0.76 -5.79
N LEU A 85 -13.35 -0.84 -4.86
CA LEU A 85 -12.11 -1.60 -5.03
C LEU A 85 -12.35 -3.12 -5.10
N VAL A 86 -13.36 -3.63 -4.39
CA VAL A 86 -13.82 -5.03 -4.51
C VAL A 86 -14.42 -5.27 -5.89
N GLU A 87 -15.31 -4.39 -6.36
CA GLU A 87 -15.95 -4.47 -7.67
C GLU A 87 -14.90 -4.46 -8.80
N LYS A 88 -13.87 -3.61 -8.68
CA LYS A 88 -12.73 -3.55 -9.60
C LYS A 88 -11.73 -4.70 -9.44
N LYS A 89 -12.00 -5.65 -8.54
CA LYS A 89 -11.14 -6.82 -8.27
C LYS A 89 -9.71 -6.43 -7.88
N LEU A 90 -9.54 -5.29 -7.21
CA LEU A 90 -8.24 -4.84 -6.68
C LEU A 90 -8.01 -5.32 -5.25
N ILE A 91 -9.10 -5.50 -4.49
CA ILE A 91 -9.08 -6.06 -3.14
C ILE A 91 -10.12 -7.17 -3.02
N ARG A 92 -10.00 -7.97 -1.97
CA ARG A 92 -10.98 -9.00 -1.59
C ARG A 92 -11.25 -8.96 -0.10
N ARG A 93 -12.46 -9.35 0.28
CA ARG A 93 -12.88 -9.56 1.67
C ARG A 93 -12.62 -11.02 2.06
N GLU A 94 -12.04 -11.21 3.24
CA GLU A 94 -11.75 -12.52 3.80
C GLU A 94 -12.40 -12.60 5.19
N PRO A 95 -13.48 -13.40 5.37
CA PRO A 95 -14.04 -13.65 6.68
C PRO A 95 -12.99 -14.22 7.63
N ASP A 96 -12.97 -13.77 8.88
CA ASP A 96 -12.12 -14.38 9.89
C ASP A 96 -12.63 -15.82 10.17
N PRO A 97 -11.77 -16.86 10.04
CA PRO A 97 -12.18 -18.23 10.30
C PRO A 97 -12.56 -18.49 11.77
N VAL A 98 -12.13 -17.62 12.69
CA VAL A 98 -12.36 -17.75 14.15
C VAL A 98 -13.56 -16.91 14.60
N ASP A 99 -13.73 -15.68 14.10
CA ASP A 99 -14.86 -14.80 14.44
C ASP A 99 -15.55 -14.25 13.19
N LYS A 100 -16.67 -14.86 12.80
CA LYS A 100 -17.43 -14.47 11.59
C LYS A 100 -17.93 -13.02 11.58
N ARG A 101 -17.89 -12.30 12.72
CA ARG A 101 -18.21 -10.87 12.79
C ARG A 101 -17.07 -10.00 12.27
N ARG A 102 -15.85 -10.54 12.22
CA ARG A 102 -14.67 -9.83 11.72
C ARG A 102 -14.42 -10.19 10.26
N ILE A 103 -14.27 -9.16 9.45
CA ILE A 103 -13.91 -9.28 8.04
C ILE A 103 -12.55 -8.62 7.85
N TYR A 104 -11.59 -9.40 7.36
CA TYR A 104 -10.33 -8.89 6.88
C TYR A 104 -10.43 -8.49 5.42
N VAL A 105 -9.52 -7.63 4.99
CA VAL A 105 -9.38 -7.19 3.61
C VAL A 105 -7.94 -7.44 3.19
N ARG A 106 -7.76 -7.89 1.95
CA ARG A 106 -6.44 -8.08 1.32
C ARG A 106 -6.45 -7.57 -0.10
N LEU A 107 -5.27 -7.29 -0.65
CA LEU A 107 -5.14 -7.10 -2.09
C LEU A 107 -5.54 -8.38 -2.79
N SER A 108 -6.23 -8.28 -3.92
CA SER A 108 -6.36 -9.41 -4.84
C SER A 108 -4.97 -9.71 -5.46
N ASN A 109 -4.82 -10.85 -6.13
CA ASN A 109 -3.56 -11.14 -6.84
C ASN A 109 -3.24 -10.04 -7.87
N SER A 110 -4.23 -9.54 -8.60
CA SER A 110 -4.04 -8.44 -9.55
C SER A 110 -3.74 -7.12 -8.85
N GLY A 111 -4.42 -6.79 -7.76
CA GLY A 111 -4.12 -5.59 -6.97
C GLY A 111 -2.71 -5.60 -6.41
N TYR A 112 -2.26 -6.74 -5.90
CA TYR A 112 -0.90 -6.93 -5.41
C TYR A 112 0.14 -6.72 -6.52
N GLN A 113 -0.07 -7.33 -7.68
CA GLN A 113 0.86 -7.16 -8.80
C GLN A 113 0.89 -5.72 -9.30
N ASN A 114 -0.26 -5.08 -9.49
CA ASN A 114 -0.32 -3.68 -9.90
C ASN A 114 0.42 -2.76 -8.92
N MET A 115 0.27 -2.98 -7.60
CA MET A 115 0.98 -2.21 -6.59
C MET A 115 2.49 -2.47 -6.61
N ARG A 116 2.89 -3.74 -6.73
CA ARG A 116 4.30 -4.12 -6.81
C ARG A 116 4.97 -3.48 -8.02
N ASP A 117 4.33 -3.56 -9.18
CA ASP A 117 4.86 -3.02 -10.44
C ASP A 117 4.93 -1.48 -10.36
N TYR A 118 3.86 -0.81 -9.92
CA TYR A 118 3.84 0.64 -9.73
C TYR A 118 4.92 1.13 -8.76
N LEU A 119 5.02 0.53 -7.56
CA LEU A 119 6.02 0.94 -6.56
C LEU A 119 7.44 0.61 -7.04
N GLY A 120 7.62 -0.50 -7.77
CA GLY A 120 8.88 -0.87 -8.41
C GLY A 120 9.33 0.17 -9.43
N GLU A 121 8.45 0.57 -10.35
CA GLU A 121 8.72 1.60 -11.34
C GLU A 121 9.02 2.95 -10.68
N LEU A 122 8.20 3.36 -9.71
CA LEU A 122 8.37 4.64 -9.03
C LEU A 122 9.69 4.70 -8.26
N THR A 123 10.06 3.62 -7.55
CA THR A 123 11.37 3.57 -6.86
C THR A 123 12.53 3.63 -7.84
N GLN A 124 12.48 2.93 -8.97
CA GLN A 124 13.53 3.01 -10.00
C GLN A 124 13.67 4.41 -10.59
N GLN A 125 12.55 5.09 -10.86
CA GLN A 125 12.54 6.48 -11.32
C GLN A 125 13.18 7.42 -10.30
N TRP A 126 12.82 7.30 -9.01
CA TRP A 126 13.40 8.12 -7.94
C TRP A 126 14.91 7.92 -7.78
N HIS A 127 15.42 6.69 -7.93
CA HIS A 127 16.87 6.45 -7.97
C HIS A 127 17.52 7.09 -9.20
N GLY A 128 16.84 7.06 -10.36
CA GLY A 128 17.28 7.75 -11.57
C GLY A 128 17.41 9.26 -11.38
N TYR A 129 16.45 9.91 -10.70
CA TYR A 129 16.50 11.34 -10.39
C TYR A 129 17.64 11.69 -9.40
N ALA A 130 17.83 10.88 -8.36
CA ALA A 130 18.92 11.08 -7.41
C ALA A 130 20.30 10.93 -8.06
N ALA A 131 20.46 9.99 -9.00
CA ALA A 131 21.71 9.76 -9.72
C ALA A 131 22.02 10.81 -10.81
N GLN A 132 21.00 11.54 -11.28
CA GLN A 132 21.14 12.56 -12.33
C GLN A 132 21.27 13.99 -11.80
N SER A 133 21.28 14.20 -10.48
CA SER A 133 21.39 15.53 -9.88
C SER A 133 22.76 16.18 -10.20
N PRO A 134 22.83 17.21 -11.07
CA PRO A 134 24.06 17.94 -11.30
C PRO A 134 24.17 19.02 -10.22
N GLY A 135 25.14 18.90 -9.31
CA GLY A 135 25.51 20.00 -8.41
C GLY A 135 25.37 19.74 -6.91
N GLN A 136 26.26 18.90 -6.38
CA GLN A 136 26.95 19.22 -5.12
C GLN A 136 28.45 19.26 -5.42
N ASN A 137 28.86 20.25 -6.21
CA ASN A 137 30.23 20.69 -6.32
C ASN A 137 30.19 22.20 -6.54
N SER A 138 30.16 22.94 -5.44
CA SER A 138 30.69 24.31 -5.23
C SER A 138 30.28 24.79 -3.85
#